data_AF-A0A7W6ZLJ1-F1
#
_entry.id   AF-A0A7W6ZLJ1-F1
#
_cell.length_a   1.000
_cell.length_b   1.000
_cell.length_c   1.000
_cell.angle_alpha   90.00
_cell.angle_beta   90.00
_cell.angle_gamma   90.00
#
_symmetry.space_group_name_H-M   'P 1'
#
loop_
_entity.id
_entity.type
_entity.pdbx_description
1 polymer ?
#
loop_
_entity_poly.entity_id
_entity_poly.type
_entity_poly.pdbx_seq_one_letter_code
_entity_poly.pdbx_strand_id
1 'polypeptide(L)' 'MNAITQALAIDLEGTNVKVHAVCPGLTATDMSEYGGPVDDAAREPVRVALLGSDSPTGTFSNAEGALPW' A
#
# COMPACT_ATOMS: atom_id res chain seq x y z
N MET A 1 -2.65 -7.04 -6.07
CA MET A 1 -1.97 -5.83 -6.61
C MET A 1 -2.41 -5.60 -8.05
N ASN A 2 -1.88 -4.61 -8.78
CA ASN A 2 -2.32 -4.34 -10.16
C ASN A 2 -1.10 -4.18 -11.08
N ALA A 3 -1.34 -4.23 -12.39
CA ALA A 3 -0.28 -4.17 -13.40
C ALA A 3 0.47 -2.83 -13.41
N ILE A 4 -0.20 -1.71 -13.08
CA ILE A 4 0.42 -0.38 -13.06
C ILE A 4 1.43 -0.27 -11.91
N THR A 5 1.09 -0.73 -10.71
CA THR A 5 2.02 -0.77 -9.57
C THR A 5 3.26 -1.60 -9.90
N GLN A 6 3.08 -2.76 -10.55
CA GLN A 6 4.18 -3.63 -10.96
C GLN A 6 5.09 -2.96 -12.01
N ALA A 7 4.49 -2.36 -13.05
CA ALA A 7 5.25 -1.65 -14.08
C ALA A 7 6.08 -0.50 -13.49
N LEU A 8 5.48 0.32 -12.62
CA LEU A 8 6.18 1.41 -11.95
C LEU A 8 7.28 0.91 -11.01
N ALA A 9 7.07 -0.22 -10.33
CA ALA A 9 8.09 -0.82 -9.49
C ALA A 9 9.33 -1.19 -10.32
N ILE A 10 9.13 -1.86 -11.46
CA ILE A 10 10.19 -2.26 -12.41
C ILE A 10 10.91 -1.05 -12.99
N ASP A 11 10.16 -0.07 -13.52
CA ASP A 11 10.73 1.11 -14.17
C ASP A 11 11.60 1.96 -13.21
N LEU A 12 11.33 1.89 -11.90
CA LEU A 12 12.01 2.67 -10.87
C LEU A 12 13.05 1.87 -10.06
N GLU A 13 13.31 0.59 -10.38
CA GLU A 13 14.24 -0.27 -9.63
C GLU A 13 15.65 0.34 -9.48
N GLY A 14 16.12 1.09 -10.48
CA GLY A 14 17.41 1.77 -10.48
C GLY A 14 17.47 3.05 -9.63
N THR A 15 16.39 3.39 -8.93
CA THR A 15 16.26 4.63 -8.15
C THR A 15 16.04 4.36 -6.66
N ASN A 16 15.99 5.42 -5.86
CA ASN A 16 15.63 5.33 -4.45
C ASN A 16 14.11 5.37 -4.20
N VAL A 17 13.28 5.37 -5.25
CA VAL A 17 11.82 5.38 -5.13
C VAL A 17 11.28 3.96 -4.96
N LYS A 18 10.42 3.76 -3.97
CA LYS A 18 9.77 2.47 -3.69
C LYS A 18 8.29 2.56 -4.01
N VAL A 19 7.78 1.55 -4.70
CA VAL A 19 6.40 1.50 -5.16
C VAL A 19 5.69 0.35 -4.47
N HIS A 20 4.54 0.63 -3.87
CA HIS A 20 3.77 -0.35 -3.12
C HIS A 20 2.28 -0.18 -3.43
N ALA A 21 1.54 -1.29 -3.46
CA ALA A 21 0.09 -1.29 -3.40
C ALA A 21 -0.35 -1.55 -1.96
N VAL A 22 -1.38 -0.85 -1.50
CA VAL A 22 -1.91 -1.01 -0.14
C VAL A 22 -3.41 -1.19 -0.19
N CYS A 23 -3.92 -2.15 0.59
CA CYS A 23 -5.34 -2.31 0.88
C CYS A 23 -5.62 -1.73 2.28
N PRO A 24 -6.33 -0.59 2.38
CA PRO A 24 -6.68 0.02 3.67
C PRO A 24 -7.79 -0.75 4.42
N GLY A 25 -8.41 -1.74 3.77
CA GLY A 25 -9.59 -2.42 4.28
C GLY A 25 -10.89 -1.62 4.04
N LEU A 26 -12.00 -2.17 4.51
CA LEU A 26 -13.31 -1.53 4.41
C LEU A 26 -13.39 -0.35 5.40
N THR A 27 -13.47 0.86 4.87
CA THR A 27 -13.31 2.10 5.65
C THR A 27 -14.55 2.97 5.54
N ALA A 28 -15.04 3.50 6.68
CA ALA A 28 -16.15 4.43 6.73
C ALA A 28 -15.75 5.80 6.18
N THR A 29 -15.82 5.94 4.86
CA THR A 29 -15.63 7.19 4.08
C THR A 29 -16.85 7.43 3.20
N ASP A 30 -16.95 8.59 2.55
CA ASP A 30 -18.05 8.89 1.62
C ASP A 30 -18.21 7.86 0.48
N MET A 31 -17.15 7.11 0.15
CA MET A 31 -17.20 6.06 -0.87
C MET A 31 -17.94 4.79 -0.40
N SER A 32 -17.88 4.48 0.90
CA SER A 32 -18.41 3.22 1.44
C SER A 32 -19.53 3.42 2.45
N GLU A 33 -19.62 4.58 3.12
CA GLU A 33 -20.62 4.96 4.15
C GLU A 33 -20.67 4.07 5.42
N TYR A 34 -20.05 2.88 5.37
CA TYR A 34 -19.89 1.94 6.47
C TYR A 34 -18.49 1.31 6.44
N GLY A 35 -18.02 0.79 7.57
CA GLY A 35 -16.70 0.18 7.69
C GLY A 35 -16.00 0.52 9.00
N GLY A 36 -14.70 0.23 9.07
CA GLY A 36 -13.83 0.62 10.18
C GLY A 36 -13.50 2.13 10.17
N PRO A 37 -12.98 2.65 11.28
CA PRO A 37 -12.60 4.07 11.38
C PRO A 37 -11.42 4.40 10.46
N VAL A 38 -11.40 5.65 9.97
CA VAL A 38 -10.36 6.15 9.05
C VAL A 38 -8.95 5.99 9.62
N ASP A 39 -8.78 6.23 10.92
CA ASP A 39 -7.48 6.11 11.58
C ASP A 39 -6.92 4.69 11.53
N ASP A 40 -7.78 3.67 11.56
CA ASP A 40 -7.35 2.27 11.42
C ASP A 40 -6.94 1.96 9.98
N ALA A 41 -7.71 2.46 9.01
CA ALA A 41 -7.43 2.31 7.58
C ALA A 41 -6.14 3.02 7.14
N ALA A 42 -5.81 4.14 7.77
CA ALA A 42 -4.61 4.92 7.50
C ALA A 42 -3.32 4.24 7.97
N ARG A 43 -3.39 3.28 8.90
CA ARG A 43 -2.20 2.63 9.50
C ARG A 43 -1.27 2.05 8.45
N GLU A 44 -1.82 1.30 7.49
CA GLU A 44 -0.99 0.60 6.51
C GLU A 44 -0.39 1.55 5.46
N PRO A 45 -1.15 2.46 4.82
CA PRO A 45 -0.57 3.46 3.91
C PRO A 45 0.54 4.28 4.58
N VAL A 46 0.33 4.72 5.82
CA VAL A 46 1.32 5.48 6.59
C VAL A 46 2.55 4.63 6.90
N ARG A 47 2.37 3.39 7.36
CA ARG A 47 3.50 2.48 7.65
C ARG A 47 4.37 2.28 6.41
N VAL A 48 3.76 2.00 5.27
CA VAL A 48 4.47 1.74 4.01
C VAL A 48 5.21 2.99 3.51
N ALA A 49 4.60 4.18 3.62
CA ALA A 49 5.25 5.43 3.28
C ALA A 49 6.51 5.73 4.12
N LEU A 50 6.63 5.13 5.30
CA LEU A 50 7.71 5.35 6.26
C LEU A 50 8.81 4.27 6.25
N LEU A 51 8.72 3.23 5.40
CA LEU A 51 9.70 2.12 5.39
C LEU A 51 11.11 2.52 4.89
N GLY A 52 11.25 3.66 4.22
CA GLY A 52 12.53 4.14 3.72
C GLY A 52 13.05 3.40 2.48
N SER A 53 14.29 3.69 2.08
CA SER A 53 14.89 3.20 0.83
C SER A 53 15.30 1.73 0.84
N ASP A 54 15.37 1.10 2.02
CA ASP A 54 15.73 -0.31 2.15
C ASP A 54 14.50 -1.23 2.05
N SER A 55 13.31 -0.66 1.87
CA SER A 55 12.09 -1.43 1.68
C SER A 55 12.11 -2.21 0.36
N PRO A 56 11.49 -3.42 0.31
CA PRO A 56 11.22 -4.09 -0.95
C PRO A 56 10.29 -3.23 -1.82
N THR A 57 10.43 -3.25 -3.14
CA THR A 57 9.48 -2.58 -4.05
C THR A 57 8.51 -3.60 -4.65
N GLY A 58 7.38 -3.14 -5.18
CA GLY A 58 6.39 -3.98 -5.84
C GLY A 58 5.65 -4.93 -4.89
N THR A 59 5.34 -4.50 -3.66
CA THR A 59 4.60 -5.34 -2.69
C THR A 59 3.12 -4.96 -2.62
N PHE A 60 2.31 -5.87 -2.05
CA PHE A 60 0.90 -5.63 -1.72
C PHE A 60 0.64 -6.02 -0.27
N SER A 61 0.00 -5.14 0.51
CA SER A 61 -0.25 -5.40 1.93
C SER A 61 -1.46 -4.67 2.49
N ASN A 62 -1.95 -5.14 3.65
CA ASN A 62 -2.90 -4.47 4.52
C ASN A 62 -2.32 -4.41 5.96
N ALA A 63 -3.12 -3.96 6.93
CA ALA A 63 -2.70 -3.91 8.33
C ALA A 63 -2.35 -5.27 8.96
N GLU A 64 -2.76 -6.39 8.36
CA GLU A 64 -2.45 -7.75 8.80
C GLU A 64 -1.16 -8.31 8.15
N GLY A 65 -0.66 -7.65 7.10
CA GLY A 65 0.61 -7.97 6.46
C GLY A 65 0.52 -8.11 4.95
N ALA A 66 1.42 -8.93 4.39
CA ALA A 66 1.53 -9.13 2.96
C ALA A 66 0.34 -9.91 2.40
N LEU A 67 -0.16 -9.47 1.25
CA LEU A 67 -1.26 -10.09 0.53
C LEU A 67 -0.75 -10.69 -0.79
N PRO A 68 -1.34 -11.81 -1.25
CA PRO A 68 -1.00 -12.37 -2.55
C PRO A 68 -1.44 -11.41 -3.67
N TRP A 69 -0.68 -11.44 -4.76
CA TRP A 69 -1.06 -10.86 -6.03
C TRP A 69 -0.94 -11.90 -7.13
#